data_AF-P0DTZ5-F1
#
_entry.id   AF-P0DTZ5-F1
#
_cell.length_a   1.000
_cell.length_b   1.000
_cell.length_c   1.000
_cell.angle_alpha   90.00
_cell.angle_beta   90.00
_cell.angle_gamma   90.00
#
_symmetry.space_group_name_H-M   'P 1'
#
loop_
_entity.id
_entity.type
_entity.pdbx_description
1 polymer ?
#
loop_
_entity_poly.entity_id
_entity_poly.type
_entity_poly.pdbx_seq_one_letter_code
_entity_poly.pdbx_strand_id
1 'polypeptide(L)' 'MKLTCVVIIAVLILTACQFTTADDCKPKNNLCLWSSECCSGICFPFAQRCT' A
#
# COMPACT_ATOMS: atom_id res chain seq x y z
N MET A 1 -17.81 2.86 -27.41
CA MET A 1 -17.96 3.42 -26.04
C MET A 1 -17.91 2.40 -24.89
N LYS A 2 -18.13 1.09 -25.08
CA LYS A 2 -18.10 0.11 -23.97
C LYS A 2 -16.69 -0.23 -23.47
N LEU A 3 -15.72 -0.34 -24.38
CA LEU A 3 -14.35 -0.75 -24.03
C LEU A 3 -13.58 0.33 -23.25
N THR A 4 -13.70 1.60 -23.65
CA THR A 4 -13.01 2.72 -23.00
C THR A 4 -13.41 2.87 -21.54
N CYS A 5 -14.69 2.70 -21.19
CA CYS A 5 -15.13 2.76 -19.79
C CYS A 5 -14.51 1.66 -18.93
N VAL A 6 -14.41 0.43 -19.45
CA VAL A 6 -13.81 -0.70 -18.71
C VAL A 6 -12.32 -0.45 -18.45
N VAL A 7 -11.60 0.07 -19.44
CA VAL A 7 -10.17 0.42 -19.29
C VAL A 7 -9.99 1.52 -18.24
N ILE A 8 -10.82 2.58 -18.26
CA ILE A 8 -10.75 3.67 -17.28
C ILE A 8 -11.01 3.16 -15.86
N ILE A 9 -12.03 2.30 -15.67
CA ILE A 9 -12.34 1.72 -14.37
C ILE A 9 -11.19 0.82 -13.88
N ALA A 10 -10.64 -0.01 -14.76
CA ALA A 10 -9.50 -0.86 -14.41
C ALA A 10 -8.29 -0.03 -13.96
N VAL A 11 -7.92 1.01 -14.71
CA VAL A 11 -6.81 1.92 -14.34
C VAL A 11 -7.10 2.61 -13.01
N LEU A 12 -8.32 3.11 -12.78
CA LEU A 12 -8.70 3.73 -11.50
C LEU A 12 -8.57 2.75 -10.33
N ILE A 13 -9.02 1.51 -10.50
CA ILE A 13 -8.93 0.47 -9.45
C ILE A 13 -7.47 0.13 -9.17
N LEU A 14 -6.64 -0.01 -10.21
CA LEU A 14 -5.20 -0.16 -10.02
C LEU A 14 -4.68 1.06 -9.24
N THR A 15 -4.84 2.29 -9.72
CA THR A 15 -4.33 3.50 -9.04
C THR A 15 -4.81 3.62 -7.58
N ALA A 16 -6.08 3.30 -7.30
CA ALA A 16 -6.63 3.30 -5.95
C ALA A 16 -6.01 2.22 -5.05
N CYS A 17 -5.74 1.02 -5.58
CA CYS A 17 -5.01 -0.03 -4.85
C CYS A 17 -3.60 0.41 -4.44
N GLN A 18 -2.94 1.30 -5.20
CA GLN A 18 -1.67 1.90 -4.80
C GLN A 18 -1.84 3.01 -3.76
N PHE A 19 -3.03 3.62 -3.69
CA PHE A 19 -3.29 4.83 -2.91
C PHE A 19 -3.82 4.52 -1.51
N THR A 20 -4.54 3.41 -1.31
CA THR A 20 -5.07 3.03 0.02
C THR A 20 -4.00 2.55 1.00
N THR A 21 -2.77 2.28 0.55
CA THR A 21 -1.64 1.90 1.41
C THR A 21 -0.73 3.06 1.78
N ALA A 22 -1.02 4.27 1.30
CA ALA A 22 -0.09 5.40 1.31
C ALA A 22 -0.56 6.61 2.12
N ASP A 23 -1.29 6.39 3.22
CA ASP A 23 -1.10 7.26 4.37
C ASP A 23 0.35 7.05 4.86
N ASP A 24 1.30 7.75 4.26
CA ASP A 24 2.75 7.76 4.57
C ASP A 24 3.28 6.40 5.09
N CYS A 25 3.38 5.41 4.19
CA CYS A 25 3.93 4.14 4.58
C CYS A 25 5.40 4.31 5.03
N LYS A 26 5.73 3.69 6.16
CA LYS A 26 7.04 3.68 6.80
C LYS A 26 8.02 2.88 5.92
N PRO A 27 9.18 3.45 5.54
CA PRO A 27 10.19 2.71 4.80
C PRO A 27 10.88 1.67 5.69
N LYS A 28 11.64 0.77 5.07
CA LYS A 28 12.40 -0.28 5.76
C LYS A 28 13.18 0.26 6.98
N ASN A 29 13.23 -0.54 8.04
CA ASN A 29 13.91 -0.27 9.32
C ASN A 29 13.32 0.90 10.13
N ASN A 30 12.16 1.46 9.75
CA ASN A 30 11.41 2.38 10.59
C ASN A 30 10.56 1.64 11.62
N LEU A 31 10.24 2.34 12.70
CA LEU A 31 9.35 1.82 13.74
C LEU A 31 7.93 1.63 13.20
N CYS A 32 7.30 0.53 13.57
CA CYS A 32 5.92 0.18 13.24
C CYS A 32 5.26 -0.54 14.42
N LEU A 33 3.95 -0.30 14.58
CA LEU A 33 3.06 -1.01 15.49
C LEU A 33 2.22 -2.04 14.72
N TRP A 34 1.83 -1.70 13.50
CA TRP A 34 1.09 -2.57 12.59
C TRP A 34 1.80 -2.77 11.26
N SER A 35 1.64 -3.97 10.68
CA SER A 35 2.16 -4.29 9.34
C SER A 35 1.65 -3.37 8.25
N SER A 36 0.45 -2.80 8.43
CA SER A 36 -0.17 -1.83 7.52
C SER A 36 0.56 -0.49 7.45
N GLU A 37 1.39 -0.17 8.45
CA GLU A 37 2.19 1.06 8.43
C GLU A 37 3.40 0.94 7.51
N CYS A 38 3.87 -0.27 7.21
CA CYS A 38 5.09 -0.48 6.43
C CYS A 38 4.80 -0.50 4.92
N CYS A 39 5.66 0.09 4.10
CA CYS A 39 5.50 0.03 2.63
C CYS A 39 5.54 -1.40 2.08
N SER A 40 6.27 -2.30 2.76
CA SER A 40 6.31 -3.73 2.43
C SER A 40 5.10 -4.51 2.95
N GLY A 41 4.25 -3.88 3.78
CA GLY A 41 3.12 -4.55 4.43
C GLY A 41 3.52 -5.54 5.53
N ILE A 42 4.76 -5.48 6.03
CA ILE A 42 5.30 -6.41 7.03
C ILE A 42 6.02 -5.63 8.13
N CYS A 43 5.48 -5.69 9.34
CA CYS A 43 6.11 -5.22 10.56
C CYS A 43 6.64 -6.41 11.37
N PHE A 44 7.94 -6.42 11.69
CA PHE A 44 8.51 -7.44 12.56
C PHE A 44 8.03 -7.24 14.01
N PRO A 45 7.31 -8.20 14.61
CA PRO A 45 6.74 -8.03 15.96
C PRO A 45 7.81 -7.89 17.05
N PHE A 46 8.96 -8.54 16.90
CA PHE A 46 10.05 -8.48 17.89
C PHE A 46 10.90 -7.22 17.79
N ALA A 47 11.11 -6.71 16.57
CA ALA A 47 11.90 -5.50 16.34
C ALA A 47 11.05 -4.23 16.29
N GLN A 48 9.72 -4.36 16.18
CA GLN A 48 8.78 -3.28 15.89
C GLN A 48 9.27 -2.44 14.70
N ARG A 49 9.75 -3.12 13.65
CA ARG A 49 10.37 -2.48 12.48
C ARG A 49 9.88 -3.03 11.16
N CYS A 50 9.78 -2.13 10.18
CA CYS A 50 9.45 -2.47 8.81
C CYS A 50 10.57 -3.23 8.10
N THR A 51 10.21 -4.23 7.30
CA THR A 51 11.14 -4.99 6.43
C THR A 51 11.21 -4.38 5.04
#